data_AF-A0A3Q0GNJ0-F1
#
_entry.id   AF-A0A3Q0GNJ0-F1
#
_cell.length_a   1.000
_cell.length_b   1.000
_cell.length_c   1.000
_cell.angle_alpha   90.00
_cell.angle_beta   90.00
_cell.angle_gamma   90.00
#
_symmetry.space_group_name_H-M   'P 1'
#
loop_
_entity.id
_entity.type
_entity.pdbx_description
1 polymer ?
#
loop_
_entity_poly.entity_id
_entity_poly.type
_entity_poly.pdbx_seq_one_letter_code
_entity_poly.pdbx_strand_id
1 'polypeptide(L)'
;MGDGVIYPSVFFVEGQGDRIPIVPPRRKPHTRQCSPGQLVLAVLAAEALAEKVIQERMLQAEKPAAHLIGSENTTKGGKALLWESTKDWAFVRGLGYEEGALVCHQPGHYYVYSVVQLRAVPEACAVTSATHRVYKTTPRYPRPLPLLQRLLAPHCGSGNHSLWAHGSALGGLVHLTPHDRLYVDVKPRHLLQVRDGTRSVFGAFML
;
A
#
# COMPACT_ATOMS: atom_id res chain seq x y z
N MET A 1 13.85 -48.50 -10.14
CA MET A 1 13.41 -47.10 -9.98
C MET A 1 13.17 -46.60 -11.39
N GLY A 2 11.99 -46.83 -11.98
CA GLY A 2 10.73 -46.09 -11.71
C GLY A 2 10.79 -44.80 -12.54
N ASP A 3 9.97 -44.50 -13.55
CA ASP A 3 8.68 -45.04 -13.96
C ASP A 3 8.56 -45.06 -15.48
N GLY A 4 8.28 -46.24 -16.05
CA GLY A 4 7.94 -46.41 -17.46
C GLY A 4 6.49 -45.97 -17.69
N VAL A 5 6.29 -45.04 -18.61
CA VAL A 5 4.97 -44.55 -19.01
C VAL A 5 4.22 -45.69 -19.70
N ILE A 6 3.31 -46.34 -18.97
CA ILE A 6 2.39 -47.34 -19.51
C ILE A 6 1.21 -46.58 -20.12
N TYR A 7 1.18 -46.50 -21.44
CA TYR A 7 -0.01 -46.10 -22.18
C TYR A 7 -0.99 -47.28 -22.23
N PRO A 8 -2.25 -47.13 -21.78
CA PRO A 8 -3.25 -48.16 -21.98
C PRO A 8 -3.67 -48.19 -23.46
N SER A 9 -3.34 -49.28 -24.15
CA SER A 9 -3.90 -49.65 -25.44
C SER A 9 -5.36 -50.07 -25.25
N VAL A 10 -6.30 -49.20 -25.64
CA VAL A 10 -7.74 -49.49 -25.61
C VAL A 10 -8.16 -49.99 -27.00
N PHE A 11 -8.63 -51.23 -27.05
CA PHE A 11 -9.26 -51.82 -28.22
C PHE A 11 -10.75 -51.43 -28.21
N PHE A 12 -11.26 -50.90 -29.32
CA PHE A 12 -12.70 -50.78 -29.53
C PHE A 12 -13.22 -52.09 -30.12
N VAL A 13 -14.05 -52.80 -29.36
CA VAL A 13 -14.85 -53.92 -29.87
C VAL A 13 -16.15 -53.35 -30.42
N GLU A 14 -16.37 -53.52 -31.71
CA GLU A 14 -17.62 -53.12 -32.37
C GLU A 14 -18.76 -54.03 -31.88
N GLY A 15 -19.57 -53.51 -30.96
CA GLY A 15 -20.76 -54.17 -30.48
C GLY A 15 -21.87 -54.06 -31.52
N GLN A 16 -22.05 -55.11 -32.33
CA GLN A 16 -23.25 -55.27 -33.14
C GLN A 16 -24.43 -55.58 -32.22
N GLY A 17 -25.17 -54.53 -31.83
CA GLY A 17 -26.40 -54.62 -31.06
C GLY A 17 -27.47 -53.76 -31.72
N ASP A 18 -28.58 -54.38 -32.10
CA ASP A 18 -29.74 -53.72 -32.69
C ASP A 18 -30.13 -52.46 -31.91
N ARG A 19 -30.12 -51.33 -32.61
CA ARG A 19 -30.52 -50.03 -32.07
C ARG A 19 -32.03 -50.01 -31.88
N ILE A 20 -32.50 -50.39 -30.70
CA ILE A 20 -33.80 -49.93 -30.20
C ILE A 20 -33.59 -48.48 -29.73
N PRO A 21 -34.25 -47.46 -30.31
CA PRO A 21 -34.11 -46.10 -29.83
C PRO A 21 -34.75 -45.98 -28.45
N ILE A 22 -33.93 -45.75 -27.41
CA ILE A 22 -34.42 -45.30 -26.11
C ILE A 22 -34.88 -43.86 -26.29
N VAL A 23 -36.18 -43.67 -26.51
CA VAL A 23 -36.82 -42.37 -26.42
C VAL A 23 -36.93 -42.03 -24.94
N PRO A 24 -36.21 -41.02 -24.40
CA PRO A 24 -36.40 -40.61 -23.02
C PRO A 24 -37.87 -40.16 -22.86
N PRO A 25 -38.54 -40.52 -21.75
CA PRO A 25 -39.91 -40.11 -21.53
C PRO A 25 -39.97 -38.57 -21.56
N ARG A 26 -40.82 -38.04 -22.43
CA ARG A 26 -41.08 -36.62 -22.59
C ARG A 26 -41.58 -36.07 -21.25
N ARG A 27 -40.67 -35.52 -20.44
CA ARG A 27 -41.05 -34.79 -19.22
C ARG A 27 -41.90 -33.61 -19.66
N LYS A 28 -43.19 -33.65 -19.33
CA LYS A 28 -44.07 -32.49 -19.46
C LYS A 28 -43.40 -31.34 -18.70
N PRO A 29 -43.28 -30.13 -19.29
CA PRO A 29 -42.77 -28.99 -18.56
C PRO A 29 -43.75 -28.72 -17.42
N HIS A 30 -43.36 -29.08 -16.19
CA HIS A 30 -44.07 -28.61 -15.02
C HIS A 30 -43.69 -27.15 -14.88
N THR A 31 -44.54 -26.26 -15.38
CA THR A 31 -44.53 -24.85 -14.97
C THR A 31 -44.83 -24.84 -13.48
N ARG A 32 -43.78 -24.93 -12.65
CA ARG A 32 -43.92 -24.54 -11.24
C ARG A 32 -44.26 -23.05 -11.27
N GLN A 33 -45.54 -22.75 -11.10
CA GLN A 33 -45.94 -21.40 -10.70
C GLN A 33 -45.28 -21.16 -9.34
N CYS A 34 -44.21 -20.38 -9.34
CA CYS A 34 -43.67 -19.82 -8.11
C CYS A 34 -44.81 -19.02 -7.48
N SER A 35 -45.26 -19.45 -6.30
CA SER A 35 -46.24 -18.67 -5.56
C SER A 35 -45.64 -17.30 -5.26
N PRO A 36 -46.45 -16.24 -5.13
CA PRO A 36 -45.95 -14.92 -4.75
C PRO A 36 -45.08 -14.97 -3.49
N GLY A 37 -45.41 -15.87 -2.55
CA GLY A 37 -44.61 -16.10 -1.34
C GLY A 37 -43.21 -16.67 -1.59
N GLN A 38 -43.01 -17.52 -2.61
CA GLN A 38 -41.68 -18.01 -2.99
C GLN A 38 -40.82 -16.92 -3.63
N LEU A 39 -41.42 -16.02 -4.42
CA LEU A 39 -40.72 -14.86 -4.98
C LEU A 39 -40.28 -13.90 -3.88
N VAL A 40 -41.18 -13.58 -2.94
CA VAL A 40 -40.86 -12.71 -1.80
C VAL A 40 -39.73 -13.31 -0.95
N LEU A 41 -39.79 -14.62 -0.67
CA LEU A 41 -38.74 -15.30 0.10
C LEU A 41 -37.39 -15.29 -0.62
N ALA A 42 -37.38 -15.47 -1.95
CA ALA A 42 -36.16 -15.43 -2.75
C ALA A 42 -35.52 -14.03 -2.79
N VAL A 43 -36.34 -12.97 -2.86
CA VAL A 43 -35.87 -11.57 -2.82
C VAL A 43 -35.24 -11.26 -1.46
N LEU A 44 -35.92 -11.61 -0.36
CA LEU A 44 -35.39 -11.40 0.99
C LEU A 44 -34.09 -12.19 1.22
N ALA A 45 -34.00 -13.42 0.71
CA ALA A 45 -32.77 -14.20 0.78
C ALA A 45 -31.64 -13.58 -0.05
N ALA A 46 -31.94 -13.02 -1.23
CA ALA A 46 -30.95 -12.35 -2.06
C ALA A 46 -30.43 -11.06 -1.42
N GLU A 47 -31.29 -10.25 -0.81
CA GLU A 47 -30.91 -9.04 -0.05
C GLU A 47 -30.01 -9.40 1.14
N ALA A 48 -30.41 -10.39 1.95
CA ALA A 48 -29.62 -10.84 3.10
C ALA A 48 -28.24 -11.40 2.68
N LEU A 49 -28.18 -12.11 1.55
CA LEU A 49 -26.91 -12.58 0.98
C LEU A 49 -26.05 -11.42 0.47
N ALA A 50 -26.65 -10.42 -0.17
CA ALA A 50 -25.94 -9.24 -0.64
C ALA A 50 -25.33 -8.44 0.53
N GLU A 51 -26.10 -8.21 1.60
CA GLU A 51 -25.62 -7.57 2.82
C GLU A 51 -24.47 -8.36 3.46
N LYS A 52 -24.60 -9.69 3.54
CA LYS A 52 -23.54 -10.55 4.08
C LYS A 52 -22.26 -10.50 3.25
N VAL A 53 -22.36 -10.52 1.92
CA VAL A 53 -21.21 -10.41 1.01
C VAL A 53 -20.54 -9.03 1.12
N ILE A 54 -21.33 -7.96 1.28
CA ILE A 54 -20.80 -6.60 1.51
C ILE A 54 -20.07 -6.56 2.86
N GLN A 55 -20.66 -7.15 3.91
CA GLN A 55 -20.06 -7.19 5.24
C GLN A 55 -18.76 -8.00 5.27
N GLU A 56 -18.72 -9.16 4.62
CA GLU A 56 -17.52 -9.98 4.47
C GLU A 56 -16.43 -9.24 3.67
N ARG A 57 -16.80 -8.53 2.60
CA ARG A 57 -15.86 -7.68 1.84
C ARG A 57 -15.32 -6.50 2.63
N MET A 58 -16.14 -5.87 3.47
CA MET A 58 -15.72 -4.78 4.36
C MET A 58 -14.78 -5.29 5.46
N LEU A 59 -15.02 -6.49 5.98
CA LEU A 59 -14.11 -7.18 6.91
C LEU A 59 -12.79 -7.58 6.26
N GLN A 60 -12.81 -7.91 4.96
CA GLN A 60 -11.62 -8.20 4.15
C GLN A 60 -10.99 -6.96 3.50
N ALA A 61 -11.55 -5.76 3.71
CA ALA A 61 -10.99 -4.56 3.11
C ALA A 61 -9.58 -4.32 3.67
N GLU A 62 -8.58 -4.36 2.79
CA GLU A 62 -7.19 -4.17 3.19
C GLU A 62 -7.03 -2.78 3.82
N LYS A 63 -6.46 -2.74 5.03
CA LYS A 63 -6.22 -1.48 5.74
C LYS A 63 -5.34 -0.55 4.90
N PRO A 64 -5.64 0.76 4.88
CA PRO A 64 -4.81 1.75 4.20
C PRO A 64 -3.35 1.67 4.65
N ALA A 65 -2.44 1.61 3.69
CA ALA A 65 -1.01 1.57 3.94
C ALA A 65 -0.23 2.12 2.73
N ALA A 66 0.90 2.74 3.00
CA ALA A 66 1.82 3.19 1.99
C ALA A 66 3.26 3.01 2.46
N HIS A 67 4.12 2.62 1.52
CA HIS A 67 5.56 2.61 1.67
C HIS A 67 6.15 3.30 0.44
N LEU A 68 6.86 4.40 0.67
CA LEU A 68 7.47 5.22 -0.37
C LEU A 68 8.99 5.17 -0.21
N ILE A 69 9.69 5.12 -1.34
CA ILE A 69 11.16 5.01 -1.38
C ILE A 69 11.79 6.27 -1.97
N GLY A 70 13.05 6.51 -1.64
CA GLY A 70 13.83 7.60 -2.22
C GLY A 70 13.97 7.46 -3.74
N SER A 71 14.09 8.58 -4.43
CA SER A 71 14.35 8.61 -5.87
C SER A 71 15.23 9.80 -6.22
N GLU A 72 15.78 9.86 -7.43
CA GLU A 72 16.59 11.00 -7.89
C GLU A 72 15.89 12.36 -7.77
N ASN A 73 14.56 12.36 -7.70
CA ASN A 73 13.75 13.57 -7.56
C ASN A 73 13.52 13.96 -6.09
N THR A 74 13.96 13.18 -5.11
CA THR A 74 13.65 13.38 -3.68
C THR A 74 13.98 14.78 -3.18
N THR A 75 15.09 15.36 -3.64
CA THR A 75 15.52 16.71 -3.25
C THR A 75 14.97 17.83 -4.16
N LYS A 76 14.31 17.49 -5.27
CA LYS A 76 13.78 18.45 -6.26
C LYS A 76 12.42 19.05 -5.88
N GLY A 77 11.77 18.53 -4.83
CA GLY A 77 10.53 19.11 -4.31
C GLY A 77 10.76 20.49 -3.68
N GLY A 78 9.69 21.28 -3.58
CA GLY A 78 9.72 22.59 -2.91
C GLY A 78 9.88 22.45 -1.40
N LYS A 79 8.76 22.38 -0.67
CA LYS A 79 8.77 22.20 0.80
C LYS A 79 8.77 20.73 1.25
N ALA A 80 8.19 19.82 0.48
CA ALA A 80 8.22 18.40 0.75
C ALA A 80 9.40 17.73 0.05
N LEU A 81 9.87 16.60 0.59
CA LEU A 81 10.66 15.64 -0.19
C LEU A 81 9.74 14.88 -1.14
N LEU A 82 10.23 14.59 -2.35
CA LEU A 82 9.54 13.72 -3.30
C LEU A 82 9.99 12.26 -3.08
N TRP A 83 9.14 11.34 -3.49
CA TRP A 83 9.30 9.91 -3.24
C TRP A 83 8.80 9.13 -4.45
N GLU A 84 9.37 7.96 -4.69
CA GLU A 84 8.81 6.98 -5.61
C GLU A 84 7.72 6.19 -4.88
N SER A 85 6.57 6.04 -5.53
CA SER A 85 5.35 5.49 -4.95
C SER A 85 4.86 4.22 -5.64
N THR A 86 5.44 3.86 -6.80
CA THR A 86 4.93 2.80 -7.68
C THR A 86 5.96 1.77 -8.11
N LYS A 87 7.25 2.12 -8.12
CA LYS A 87 8.31 1.21 -8.59
C LYS A 87 8.92 0.40 -7.45
N ASP A 88 9.57 -0.69 -7.84
CA ASP A 88 10.26 -1.63 -6.96
C ASP A 88 9.35 -2.20 -5.87
N TRP A 89 9.59 -1.82 -4.62
CA TRP A 89 8.85 -2.24 -3.43
C TRP A 89 8.12 -1.06 -2.76
N ALA A 90 8.00 0.06 -3.48
CA ALA A 90 7.10 1.14 -3.10
C ALA A 90 5.65 0.77 -3.46
N PHE A 91 4.72 1.15 -2.59
CA PHE A 91 3.30 0.98 -2.85
C PHE A 91 2.47 2.02 -2.10
N VAL A 92 1.28 2.28 -2.63
CA VAL A 92 0.25 3.11 -1.98
C VAL A 92 -1.08 2.40 -2.13
N ARG A 93 -1.75 2.12 -1.00
CA ARG A 93 -3.06 1.46 -0.95
C ARG A 93 -3.97 2.16 0.05
N GLY A 94 -5.17 2.55 -0.38
CA GLY A 94 -6.13 3.24 0.48
C GLY A 94 -5.73 4.65 0.93
N LEU A 95 -4.58 5.14 0.46
CA LEU A 95 -4.05 6.50 0.64
C LEU A 95 -3.86 7.14 -0.75
N GLY A 96 -3.79 8.46 -0.82
CA GLY A 96 -3.33 9.19 -2.01
C GLY A 96 -1.85 9.55 -1.91
N TYR A 97 -1.23 9.91 -3.03
CA TYR A 97 0.13 10.46 -3.06
C TYR A 97 0.22 11.63 -4.05
N GLU A 98 0.45 12.82 -3.53
CA GLU A 98 0.44 14.07 -4.31
C GLU A 98 1.53 15.04 -3.83
N GLU A 99 2.39 15.46 -4.75
CA GLU A 99 3.43 16.49 -4.51
C GLU A 99 4.35 16.20 -3.31
N GLY A 100 4.71 14.92 -3.10
CA GLY A 100 5.56 14.52 -1.97
C GLY A 100 4.80 14.22 -0.67
N ALA A 101 3.47 14.31 -0.68
CA ALA A 101 2.64 14.07 0.49
C ALA A 101 1.73 12.83 0.35
N LEU A 102 1.60 12.05 1.42
CA LEU A 102 0.55 11.05 1.56
C LEU A 102 -0.77 11.74 1.92
N VAL A 103 -1.84 11.42 1.22
CA VAL A 103 -3.18 12.00 1.42
C VAL A 103 -4.09 10.98 2.09
N CYS A 104 -4.64 11.35 3.24
CA CYS A 104 -5.56 10.50 3.98
C CYS A 104 -6.96 10.56 3.36
N HIS A 105 -7.54 9.39 3.05
CA HIS A 105 -8.94 9.28 2.60
C HIS A 105 -9.85 8.70 3.68
N GLN A 106 -9.32 7.82 4.53
CA GLN A 106 -10.09 7.13 5.57
C GLN A 106 -9.66 7.62 6.97
N PRO A 107 -10.58 8.14 7.80
CA PRO A 107 -10.24 8.58 9.14
C PRO A 107 -9.77 7.41 10.01
N GLY A 108 -8.77 7.64 10.85
CA GLY A 108 -8.26 6.58 11.70
C GLY A 108 -6.97 6.92 12.44
N HIS A 109 -6.48 5.92 13.17
CA HIS A 109 -5.17 5.96 13.78
C HIS A 109 -4.16 5.34 12.83
N TYR A 110 -3.12 6.09 12.52
CA TYR A 110 -2.06 5.68 11.60
C TYR A 110 -0.73 5.70 12.32
N TYR A 111 0.04 4.62 12.15
CA TYR A 111 1.45 4.66 12.47
C TYR A 111 2.20 5.25 11.28
N VAL A 112 2.87 6.38 11.48
CA VAL A 112 3.63 7.11 10.46
C VAL A 112 5.11 6.97 10.77
N TYR A 113 5.92 6.69 9.76
CA TYR A 113 7.37 6.55 9.90
C TYR A 113 8.12 7.17 8.74
N SER A 114 9.35 7.62 9.02
CA SER A 114 10.27 8.15 8.02
C SER A 114 11.69 7.78 8.41
N VAL A 115 12.49 7.32 7.46
CA VAL A 115 13.91 7.08 7.61
C VAL A 115 14.64 7.83 6.51
N VAL A 116 15.66 8.60 6.85
CA VAL A 116 16.49 9.31 5.86
C VAL A 116 17.96 9.09 6.16
N GLN A 117 18.77 8.95 5.10
CA GLN A 117 20.22 8.92 5.23
C GLN A 117 20.80 10.30 4.95
N LEU A 118 21.60 10.79 5.91
CA LEU A 118 22.26 12.08 5.83
C LEU A 118 23.76 11.86 5.76
N ARG A 119 24.44 12.64 4.92
CA ARG A 119 25.91 12.67 4.83
C ARG A 119 26.38 14.11 4.65
N ALA A 120 27.35 14.52 5.45
CA ALA A 120 28.11 15.74 5.25
C ALA A 120 29.51 15.38 4.73
N VAL A 121 29.90 16.01 3.63
CA VAL A 121 31.29 16.04 3.16
C VAL A 121 32.05 17.17 3.86
N PRO A 122 33.40 17.18 3.87
CA PRO A 122 34.17 18.22 4.56
C PRO A 122 33.79 19.67 4.18
N GLU A 123 33.41 19.92 2.93
CA GLU A 123 32.93 21.23 2.46
C GLU A 123 31.54 21.61 3.03
N ALA A 124 30.72 20.62 3.40
CA ALA A 124 29.42 20.77 4.03
C ALA A 124 29.49 20.83 5.58
N CYS A 125 30.69 20.77 6.17
CA CYS A 125 30.90 20.87 7.63
C CYS A 125 30.63 22.25 8.23
N ALA A 126 30.25 23.24 7.41
CA ALA A 126 29.66 24.49 7.90
C ALA A 126 28.26 24.28 8.52
N VAL A 127 27.62 23.13 8.28
CA VAL A 127 26.30 22.82 8.83
C VAL A 127 26.42 22.39 10.30
N THR A 128 25.99 23.27 11.20
CA THR A 128 25.99 23.02 12.65
C THR A 128 24.79 22.22 13.13
N SER A 129 23.70 22.20 12.36
CA SER A 129 22.52 21.41 12.70
C SER A 129 21.76 20.93 11.46
N ALA A 130 21.19 19.74 11.56
CA ALA A 130 20.27 19.19 10.59
C ALA A 130 18.95 18.81 11.28
N THR A 131 17.84 18.94 10.55
CA THR A 131 16.51 18.59 11.05
C THR A 131 15.85 17.62 10.11
N HIS A 132 15.24 16.58 10.67
CA HIS A 132 14.37 15.64 9.98
C HIS A 132 12.98 15.78 10.63
N ARG A 133 11.96 16.08 9.82
CA ARG A 133 10.60 16.33 10.30
C ARG A 133 9.55 15.66 9.42
N VAL A 134 8.49 15.17 10.07
CA VAL A 134 7.24 14.80 9.43
C VAL A 134 6.19 15.85 9.79
N TYR A 135 5.58 16.44 8.78
CA TYR A 135 4.55 17.46 8.90
C TYR A 135 3.18 16.92 8.51
N LYS A 136 2.15 17.49 9.14
CA LYS A 136 0.75 17.38 8.72
C LYS A 136 0.21 18.72 8.25
N THR A 137 -0.48 18.71 7.13
CA THR A 137 -1.37 19.80 6.71
C THR A 137 -2.79 19.31 6.68
N THR A 138 -3.71 20.14 7.15
CA THR A 138 -5.12 19.78 7.26
C THR A 138 -5.96 20.99 6.86
N PRO A 139 -7.10 20.83 6.17
CA PRO A 139 -7.99 21.95 5.85
C PRO A 139 -8.46 22.73 7.09
N ARG A 140 -8.44 22.08 8.26
CA ARG A 140 -8.88 22.64 9.54
C ARG A 140 -7.87 23.61 10.18
N TYR A 141 -6.63 23.64 9.69
CA TYR A 141 -5.58 24.46 10.28
C TYR A 141 -4.64 25.02 9.21
N PRO A 142 -4.50 26.35 9.10
CA PRO A 142 -3.85 27.01 7.96
C PRO A 142 -2.33 26.82 7.92
N ARG A 143 -1.70 26.38 9.02
CA ARG A 143 -0.25 26.21 9.11
C ARG A 143 0.13 24.73 9.18
N PRO A 144 1.24 24.30 8.57
CA PRO A 144 1.71 22.93 8.71
C PRO A 144 2.12 22.61 10.16
N LEU A 145 1.67 21.47 10.67
CA LEU A 145 1.89 21.00 12.04
C LEU A 145 3.04 19.98 12.05
N PRO A 146 4.15 20.22 12.75
CA PRO A 146 5.18 19.21 12.92
C PRO A 146 4.66 18.10 13.84
N LEU A 147 4.59 16.87 13.33
CA LEU A 147 4.15 15.70 14.09
C LEU A 147 5.32 14.96 14.73
N LEU A 148 6.37 14.71 13.93
CA LEU A 148 7.58 14.01 14.37
C LEU A 148 8.78 14.87 13.99
N GLN A 149 9.76 14.97 14.88
CA GLN A 149 10.95 15.78 14.64
C GLN A 149 12.17 15.16 15.31
N ARG A 150 13.30 15.21 14.61
CA ARG A 150 14.62 14.94 15.17
C ARG A 150 15.57 16.05 14.76
N LEU A 151 16.27 16.62 15.75
CA LEU A 151 17.42 17.48 15.55
C LEU A 151 18.67 16.60 15.55
N LEU A 152 19.54 16.81 14.58
CA LEU A 152 20.83 16.16 14.46
C LEU A 152 21.91 17.24 14.51
N ALA A 153 22.99 16.96 15.21
CA ALA A 153 24.20 17.78 15.19
C ALA A 153 25.24 16.99 14.39
N PRO A 154 25.49 17.34 13.11
CA PRO A 154 26.60 16.77 12.37
C PRO A 154 27.88 17.01 13.14
N HIS A 155 28.62 15.96 13.48
CA HIS A 155 29.95 16.12 14.06
C HIS A 155 30.95 16.07 12.92
N CYS A 156 31.73 17.15 12.78
CA CYS A 156 32.91 17.15 11.92
C CYS A 156 34.12 17.11 12.83
N GLY A 157 34.78 15.95 12.90
CA GLY A 157 36.02 15.80 13.65
C GLY A 157 37.09 16.79 13.15
N SER A 158 37.91 17.29 14.06
CA SER A 158 39.06 18.12 13.73
C SER A 158 40.09 17.29 12.93
N GLY A 159 40.20 17.55 11.64
CA GLY A 159 41.12 16.87 10.72
C GLY A 159 40.56 16.81 9.28
N ASN A 160 41.45 16.81 8.29
CA ASN A 160 41.15 16.93 6.85
C ASN A 160 40.28 15.81 6.22
N HIS A 161 39.68 14.92 7.02
CA HIS A 161 38.98 13.72 6.54
C HIS A 161 37.70 13.36 7.33
N SER A 162 37.10 14.27 8.10
CA SER A 162 35.90 13.90 8.87
C SER A 162 34.65 13.87 7.98
N LEU A 163 34.29 12.67 7.55
CA LEU A 163 33.03 12.39 6.89
C LEU A 163 31.96 12.05 7.94
N TRP A 164 30.88 12.82 7.99
CA TRP A 164 29.74 12.51 8.84
C TRP A 164 28.67 11.80 8.03
N ALA A 165 28.23 10.62 8.46
CA ALA A 165 27.09 9.92 7.89
C ALA A 165 26.21 9.38 9.02
N HIS A 166 24.90 9.63 8.94
CA HIS A 166 23.97 9.23 9.99
C HIS A 166 22.57 8.98 9.43
N GLY A 167 21.96 7.85 9.82
CA GLY A 167 20.57 7.54 9.53
C GLY A 167 19.64 8.17 10.56
N SER A 168 18.61 8.91 10.13
CA SER A 168 17.61 9.49 11.02
C SER A 168 16.28 8.79 10.82
N ALA A 169 15.81 8.08 11.85
CA ALA A 169 14.51 7.44 11.87
C ALA A 169 13.53 8.18 12.79
N LEU A 170 12.29 8.30 12.34
CA LEU A 170 11.13 8.84 13.05
C LEU A 170 9.98 7.86 12.93
N GLY A 171 9.19 7.73 13.99
CA GLY A 171 7.98 6.90 14.01
C GLY A 171 7.02 7.37 15.09
N GLY A 172 5.72 7.33 14.82
CA GLY A 172 4.72 7.68 15.83
C GLY A 172 3.28 7.44 15.39
N LEU A 173 2.42 7.28 16.39
CA LEU A 173 0.98 7.11 16.22
C LEU A 173 0.29 8.47 16.13
N VAL A 174 -0.51 8.67 15.09
CA VAL A 174 -1.22 9.93 14.84
C VAL A 174 -2.64 9.67 14.38
N HIS A 175 -3.57 10.53 14.77
CA HIS A 175 -4.92 10.51 14.25
C HIS A 175 -5.02 11.36 12.98
N LEU A 176 -5.50 10.76 11.89
CA LEU A 176 -5.69 11.43 10.60
C LEU A 176 -7.18 11.51 10.26
N THR A 177 -7.57 12.64 9.69
CA THR A 177 -8.89 12.87 9.11
C THR A 177 -8.80 12.94 7.58
N PRO A 178 -9.91 12.75 6.84
CA PRO A 178 -9.89 12.87 5.38
C PRO A 178 -9.30 14.22 4.94
N HIS A 179 -8.50 14.18 3.87
CA HIS A 179 -7.75 15.31 3.32
C HIS A 179 -6.57 15.80 4.19
N ASP A 180 -6.27 15.16 5.32
CA ASP A 180 -4.98 15.37 5.98
C ASP A 180 -3.85 14.90 5.03
N ARG A 181 -2.86 15.76 4.81
CA ARG A 181 -1.67 15.44 4.02
C ARG A 181 -0.45 15.33 4.92
N LEU A 182 0.34 14.28 4.76
CA LEU A 182 1.57 14.03 5.50
C LEU A 182 2.78 14.14 4.58
N TYR A 183 3.79 14.93 4.94
CA TYR A 183 5.01 15.04 4.15
C TYR A 183 6.25 15.14 5.03
N VAL A 184 7.39 14.80 4.44
CA VAL A 184 8.70 14.88 5.10
C VAL A 184 9.45 16.11 4.62
N ASP A 185 10.11 16.78 5.55
CA ASP A 185 11.07 17.85 5.25
C ASP A 185 12.38 17.60 5.99
N VAL A 186 13.49 17.88 5.32
CA VAL A 186 14.84 17.76 5.87
C VAL A 186 15.60 19.03 5.54
N LYS A 187 16.25 19.60 6.56
CA LYS A 187 17.09 20.78 6.39
C LYS A 187 18.47 20.58 7.03
N PRO A 188 19.56 21.00 6.37
CA PRO A 188 19.60 21.40 4.97
C PRO A 188 19.49 20.20 4.00
N ARG A 189 18.85 20.41 2.85
CA ARG A 189 18.52 19.33 1.89
C ARG A 189 19.73 18.68 1.23
N HIS A 190 20.82 19.43 1.06
CA HIS A 190 22.03 18.91 0.39
C HIS A 190 22.72 17.79 1.17
N LEU A 191 22.36 17.58 2.46
CA LEU A 191 22.86 16.46 3.25
C LEU A 191 22.18 15.13 2.90
N LEU A 192 21.04 15.14 2.21
CA LEU A 192 20.34 13.91 1.85
C LEU A 192 21.14 13.10 0.83
N GLN A 193 21.41 11.85 1.16
CA GLN A 193 21.99 10.90 0.22
C GLN A 193 20.90 10.24 -0.61
N VAL A 194 20.67 10.80 -1.80
CA VAL A 194 19.65 10.31 -2.73
C VAL A 194 20.14 9.18 -3.64
N ARG A 195 21.47 9.10 -3.87
CA ARG A 195 22.08 8.19 -4.86
C ARG A 195 21.76 6.72 -4.66
N ASP A 196 21.41 6.29 -3.45
CA ASP A 196 21.18 4.88 -3.16
C ASP A 196 19.72 4.44 -3.38
N GLY A 197 18.77 5.38 -3.58
CA GLY A 197 17.33 5.15 -3.86
C GLY A 197 16.50 4.39 -2.81
N THR A 198 17.15 3.51 -2.04
CA THR A 198 16.53 2.44 -1.25
C THR A 198 16.71 2.65 0.26
N ARG A 199 17.58 3.58 0.66
CA ARG A 199 17.95 3.77 2.07
C ARG A 199 17.14 4.84 2.80
N SER A 200 16.41 5.66 2.04
CA SER A 200 15.46 6.63 2.60
C SER A 200 14.06 6.18 2.26
N VAL A 201 13.19 6.13 3.26
CA VAL A 201 11.81 5.65 3.14
C VAL A 201 10.85 6.53 3.92
N PHE A 202 9.61 6.61 3.45
CA PHE A 202 8.53 7.30 4.14
C PHE A 202 7.26 6.48 4.00
N GLY A 203 6.51 6.29 5.07
CA GLY A 203 5.29 5.50 4.99
C GLY A 203 4.34 5.71 6.15
N ALA A 204 3.16 5.13 5.98
CA ALA A 204 2.12 5.12 7.00
C ALA A 204 1.25 3.89 6.82
N PHE A 205 0.70 3.35 7.91
CA PHE A 205 -0.34 2.32 7.84
C PHE A 205 -1.38 2.53 8.94
N MET A 206 -2.63 2.19 8.62
CA MET A 206 -3.75 2.26 9.55
C MET A 206 -3.71 1.08 10.52
N LEU A 207 -4.01 1.35 11.80
CA LEU A 207 -4.07 0.34 12.86
C LEU A 207 -5.35 -0.49 12.86
#